data_AF-A0A0L6W6S0-F1
#
_entry.id   AF-A0A0L6W6S0-F1
#
_cell.length_a   1.000
_cell.length_b   1.000
_cell.length_c   1.000
_cell.angle_alpha   90.00
_cell.angle_beta   90.00
_cell.angle_gamma   90.00
#
_symmetry.space_group_name_H-M   'P 1'
#
loop_
_entity.id
_entity.type
_entity.pdbx_description
1 polymer ?
#
loop_
_entity_poly.entity_id
_entity_poly.type
_entity_poly.pdbx_seq_one_letter_code
_entity_poly.pdbx_strand_id
1 'polypeptide(L)'
;MIWNNVWTDVFPGIRVFAQQLKLALIAAHDCILNACIKQTRDANCHRQPTPFAIGDIVYMSTKHFTYPKEFPHKLIPKYEGPYQITEDFCNNSFQVVISKNMKQ
;
A
#
# COMPACT_ATOMS: atom_id res chain seq x y z
N MET A 1 -28.16 -20.71 -20.88
CA MET A 1 -28.86 -20.09 -22.03
C MET A 1 -30.34 -20.43 -21.93
N ILE A 2 -31.16 -19.53 -21.39
CA ILE A 2 -32.61 -19.73 -21.12
C ILE A 2 -33.46 -18.54 -21.62
N TRP A 3 -32.91 -17.70 -22.51
CA TRP A 3 -33.57 -16.47 -22.96
C TRP A 3 -33.65 -16.36 -24.49
N ASN A 4 -34.10 -17.42 -25.15
CA ASN A 4 -34.51 -17.37 -26.57
C ASN A 4 -35.94 -17.88 -26.68
N ASN A 5 -36.90 -17.09 -26.19
CA ASN A 5 -38.32 -17.36 -26.31
C ASN A 5 -38.81 -16.55 -27.52
N VAL A 6 -39.38 -17.21 -28.53
CA VAL A 6 -39.74 -16.66 -29.85
C VAL A 6 -40.88 -15.60 -29.79
N TRP A 7 -41.36 -15.23 -28.61
CA TRP A 7 -42.37 -14.19 -28.34
C TRP A 7 -41.77 -12.78 -28.08
N THR A 8 -40.49 -12.59 -28.38
CA THR A 8 -39.67 -11.46 -27.88
C THR A 8 -39.86 -10.10 -28.55
N ASP A 9 -40.76 -9.97 -29.53
CA ASP A 9 -40.91 -8.74 -30.33
C ASP A 9 -41.97 -7.75 -29.80
N VAL A 10 -42.66 -8.09 -28.70
CA VAL A 10 -43.86 -7.35 -28.28
C VAL A 10 -43.54 -6.01 -27.60
N PHE A 11 -42.32 -5.80 -27.09
CA PHE A 11 -41.97 -4.60 -26.31
C PHE A 11 -40.54 -4.09 -26.58
N PRO A 12 -40.31 -3.31 -27.66
CA PRO A 12 -38.98 -2.79 -28.01
C PRO A 12 -38.41 -1.82 -26.95
N GLY A 13 -39.25 -1.02 -26.29
CA GLY A 13 -38.80 -0.06 -25.27
C GLY A 13 -38.18 -0.72 -24.04
N ILE A 14 -38.73 -1.85 -23.58
CA ILE A 14 -38.21 -2.61 -22.43
C ILE A 14 -36.83 -3.19 -22.76
N ARG A 15 -36.63 -3.64 -24.00
CA ARG A 15 -35.33 -4.16 -24.46
C ARG A 15 -34.27 -3.07 -24.48
N VAL A 16 -34.59 -1.89 -25.02
CA VAL A 16 -33.67 -0.76 -25.06
C VAL A 16 -33.27 -0.35 -23.65
N PHE A 17 -34.24 -0.28 -22.73
CA PHE A 17 -33.98 0.03 -21.33
C PHE A 17 -33.07 -1.03 -20.66
N ALA A 18 -33.36 -2.32 -20.85
CA ALA A 18 -32.53 -3.39 -20.29
C ALA A 18 -31.10 -3.39 -20.86
N GLN A 19 -30.95 -3.07 -22.15
CA GLN A 19 -29.64 -2.91 -22.80
C GLN A 19 -28.88 -1.71 -22.23
N GLN A 20 -29.55 -0.56 -22.06
CA GLN A 20 -28.95 0.64 -21.45
C GLN A 20 -28.50 0.36 -20.01
N LEU A 21 -29.33 -0.34 -19.22
CA LEU A 21 -28.99 -0.70 -17.84
C LEU A 21 -27.77 -1.63 -17.81
N LYS A 22 -27.72 -2.63 -18.70
CA LYS A 22 -26.56 -3.52 -18.83
C LYS A 22 -25.29 -2.75 -19.21
N LEU A 23 -25.38 -1.82 -20.17
CA LEU A 23 -24.25 -0.99 -20.58
C LEU A 23 -23.79 -0.08 -19.43
N ALA A 24 -24.71 0.52 -18.69
CA ALA A 24 -24.39 1.35 -17.54
C ALA A 24 -23.69 0.55 -16.44
N LEU A 25 -24.12 -0.70 -16.19
CA LEU A 25 -23.47 -1.59 -15.23
C LEU A 25 -22.03 -1.91 -15.64
N ILE A 26 -21.81 -2.25 -16.91
CA ILE A 26 -20.46 -2.54 -17.44
C ILE A 26 -19.58 -1.29 -17.34
N ALA A 27 -20.08 -0.13 -17.75
CA ALA A 27 -19.35 1.13 -17.66
C ALA A 27 -19.00 1.50 -16.21
N ALA A 28 -19.91 1.30 -15.26
CA ALA A 28 -19.65 1.53 -13.85
C ALA A 28 -18.52 0.61 -13.32
N HIS A 29 -18.54 -0.66 -13.72
CA HIS A 29 -17.51 -1.63 -13.33
C HIS A 29 -16.12 -1.23 -13.88
N ASP A 30 -16.04 -0.85 -15.16
CA ASP A 30 -14.80 -0.40 -15.78
C ASP A 30 -14.25 0.88 -15.12
N CYS A 31 -15.15 1.81 -14.76
CA CYS A 31 -14.78 3.01 -14.02
C CYS A 31 -14.19 2.68 -12.64
N ILE A 32 -14.78 1.73 -11.92
CA ILE A 32 -14.28 1.28 -10.60
C ILE A 32 -12.89 0.64 -10.76
N LEU A 33 -12.71 -0.27 -11.71
CA LEU A 33 -11.40 -0.89 -11.98
C LEU A 33 -10.33 0.16 -12.30
N ASN A 34 -10.66 1.11 -13.18
CA ASN A 34 -9.73 2.19 -13.54
C ASN A 34 -9.39 3.08 -12.34
N ALA A 35 -10.36 3.37 -11.47
CA ALA A 35 -10.13 4.12 -10.23
C ALA A 35 -9.19 3.37 -9.28
N CYS A 36 -9.38 2.05 -9.09
CA CYS A 36 -8.49 1.24 -8.27
C CYS A 36 -7.06 1.22 -8.84
N ILE A 37 -6.89 1.05 -10.16
CA ILE A 37 -5.56 1.10 -10.80
C ILE A 37 -4.87 2.44 -10.54
N LYS A 38 -5.60 3.56 -10.68
CA LYS A 38 -5.06 4.91 -10.38
C LYS A 38 -4.67 5.04 -8.92
N GLN A 39 -5.52 4.64 -7.99
CA GLN A 39 -5.23 4.66 -6.55
C GLN A 39 -3.98 3.83 -6.21
N THR A 40 -3.87 2.62 -6.76
CA THR A 40 -2.68 1.77 -6.58
C THR A 40 -1.44 2.45 -7.15
N ARG A 41 -1.53 3.04 -8.35
CA ARG A 41 -0.43 3.79 -8.95
C ARG A 41 -0.02 4.98 -8.07
N ASP A 42 -0.96 5.82 -7.65
CA ASP A 42 -0.69 7.02 -6.86
C ASP A 42 -0.12 6.68 -5.47
N ALA A 43 -0.63 5.62 -4.85
CA ALA A 43 -0.09 5.07 -3.60
C ALA A 43 1.34 4.55 -3.77
N ASN A 44 1.68 4.01 -4.96
CA ASN A 44 3.02 3.53 -5.28
C ASN A 44 3.97 4.63 -5.74
N CYS A 45 3.48 5.71 -6.38
CA CYS A 45 4.30 6.84 -6.86
C CYS A 45 5.12 7.51 -5.74
N HIS A 46 4.60 7.50 -4.51
CA HIS A 46 5.28 8.10 -3.35
C HIS A 46 6.20 7.10 -2.62
N ARG A 47 6.24 5.83 -3.04
CA ARG A 47 7.16 4.83 -2.47
C ARG A 47 8.49 4.94 -3.19
N GLN A 48 9.52 5.34 -2.46
CA GLN A 48 10.89 5.26 -2.96
C GLN A 48 11.38 3.80 -2.82
N PRO A 49 12.00 3.22 -3.87
CA PRO A 49 12.72 1.96 -3.71
C PRO A 49 13.82 2.17 -2.67
N THR A 50 13.92 1.27 -1.69
CA THR A 50 14.90 1.44 -0.62
C THR A 50 16.27 0.95 -1.13
N PRO A 51 17.33 1.76 -1.05
CA PRO A 51 18.63 1.41 -1.63
C PRO A 51 19.49 0.53 -0.72
N PHE A 52 18.93 -0.02 0.36
CA PHE A 52 19.67 -0.76 1.38
C PHE A 52 19.73 -2.25 1.08
N ALA A 53 20.85 -2.88 1.42
CA ALA A 53 21.06 -4.31 1.35
C ALA A 53 21.45 -4.88 2.72
N ILE A 54 21.35 -6.21 2.84
CA ILE A 54 21.85 -6.94 4.02
C ILE A 54 23.36 -6.68 4.17
N GLY A 55 23.79 -6.34 5.38
CA GLY A 55 25.18 -5.98 5.70
C GLY A 55 25.48 -4.48 5.61
N ASP A 56 24.60 -3.67 5.02
CA ASP A 56 24.74 -2.21 5.06
C ASP A 56 24.62 -1.69 6.50
N ILE A 57 25.30 -0.58 6.76
CA ILE A 57 25.30 0.08 8.06
C ILE A 57 24.49 1.37 7.97
N VAL A 58 23.43 1.47 8.76
CA VAL A 58 22.44 2.55 8.69
C VAL A 58 22.31 3.30 10.02
N TYR A 59 22.07 4.59 9.91
CA TYR A 59 21.66 5.43 11.04
C TYR A 59 20.15 5.37 11.21
N MET A 60 19.68 5.09 12.43
CA MET A 60 18.25 4.99 12.74
C MET A 60 17.74 6.25 13.46
N SER A 61 16.52 6.69 13.14
CA SER A 61 15.90 7.84 13.79
C SER A 61 15.45 7.51 15.21
N THR A 62 15.78 8.38 16.16
CA THR A 62 15.51 8.19 17.60
C THR A 62 14.08 8.48 18.02
N LYS A 63 13.22 8.89 17.08
CA LYS A 63 11.84 9.32 17.34
C LYS A 63 11.00 8.26 18.08
N HIS A 64 11.26 6.99 17.84
CA HIS A 64 10.52 5.86 18.42
C HIS A 64 11.36 5.02 19.39
N PHE A 65 12.49 5.56 19.87
CA PHE A 65 13.35 4.87 20.82
C PHE A 65 12.99 5.24 22.25
N THR A 66 12.93 4.24 23.13
CA THR A 66 12.80 4.47 24.57
C THR A 66 14.19 4.50 25.18
N TYR A 67 14.57 5.69 25.68
CA TYR A 67 15.82 5.88 26.39
C TYR A 67 15.63 5.68 27.90
N PRO A 68 16.67 5.21 28.61
CA PRO A 68 16.64 5.18 30.07
C PRO A 68 16.43 6.59 30.63
N LYS A 69 15.68 6.69 31.73
CA LYS A 69 15.23 7.95 32.35
C LYS A 69 16.38 8.90 32.75
N GLU A 70 17.57 8.35 32.90
CA GLU A 70 18.80 9.06 33.25
C GLU A 70 19.30 9.96 32.11
N PHE A 71 18.88 9.70 30.86
CA PHE A 71 19.26 10.54 29.72
C PHE A 71 18.32 11.74 29.56
N PRO A 72 18.83 12.97 29.64
CA PRO A 72 18.00 14.14 29.37
C PRO A 72 17.61 14.17 27.89
N HIS A 73 16.31 14.32 27.61
CA HIS A 73 15.78 14.33 26.24
C HIS A 73 16.41 15.36 25.31
N LYS A 74 16.96 16.45 25.87
CA LYS A 74 17.65 17.50 25.11
C LYS A 74 19.00 17.04 24.50
N LEU A 75 19.62 16.02 25.09
CA LEU A 75 20.92 15.48 24.64
C LEU A 75 20.79 14.22 23.79
N ILE A 76 19.57 13.76 23.51
CA ILE A 76 19.34 12.62 22.63
C ILE A 76 19.60 13.08 21.18
N PRO A 77 20.52 12.43 20.44
CA PRO A 77 20.75 12.78 19.04
C PRO A 77 19.51 12.46 18.20
N LYS A 78 19.38 13.10 17.03
CA LYS A 78 18.27 12.82 16.12
C LYS A 78 18.37 11.43 15.48
N TYR A 79 19.59 10.94 15.31
CA TYR A 79 19.89 9.63 14.76
C TYR A 79 20.91 8.90 15.63
N GLU A 80 20.76 7.59 15.76
CA GLU A 80 21.62 6.72 16.55
C GLU A 80 22.27 5.65 15.71
N GLY A 81 23.50 5.34 16.15
CA GLY A 81 24.30 4.22 15.68
C GLY A 81 24.69 4.28 14.22
N PRO A 82 25.74 3.55 13.84
CA PRO A 82 25.72 2.83 12.60
C PRO A 82 25.33 1.39 12.97
N TYR A 83 24.10 0.98 12.65
CA TYR A 83 23.60 -0.37 12.91
C TYR A 83 23.57 -1.21 11.63
N GLN A 84 23.96 -2.48 11.72
CA GLN A 84 23.97 -3.38 10.58
C GLN A 84 22.59 -3.99 10.31
N ILE A 85 22.20 -4.00 9.04
CA ILE A 85 21.02 -4.73 8.56
C ILE A 85 21.33 -6.23 8.54
N THR A 86 20.51 -7.00 9.24
CA THR A 86 20.64 -8.47 9.36
C THR A 86 19.75 -9.20 8.37
N GLU A 87 18.50 -8.74 8.19
CA GLU A 87 17.52 -9.40 7.34
C GLU A 87 16.71 -8.36 6.56
N ASP A 88 16.28 -8.74 5.35
CA ASP A 88 15.39 -7.97 4.49
C ASP A 88 14.06 -8.72 4.34
N PHE A 89 12.95 -8.02 4.57
CA PHE A 89 11.59 -8.56 4.46
C PHE A 89 10.93 -8.28 3.10
N CYS A 90 11.65 -7.74 2.11
CA CYS A 90 11.19 -7.49 0.75
C CYS A 90 9.99 -6.52 0.63
N ASN A 91 9.72 -5.75 1.68
CA ASN A 91 8.60 -4.80 1.77
C ASN A 91 9.09 -3.41 2.26
N ASN A 92 10.35 -3.08 1.98
CA ASN A 92 11.06 -1.89 2.49
C ASN A 92 11.20 -1.86 4.03
N SER A 93 11.09 -3.02 4.70
CA SER A 93 11.40 -3.16 6.12
C SER A 93 12.58 -4.10 6.30
N PHE A 94 13.42 -3.75 7.26
CA PHE A 94 14.71 -4.39 7.51
C PHE A 94 14.84 -4.70 8.99
N GLN A 95 15.40 -5.86 9.31
CA GLN A 95 15.80 -6.18 10.67
C GLN A 95 17.19 -5.63 10.94
N VAL A 96 17.33 -4.95 12.07
CA VAL A 96 18.57 -4.27 12.45
C VAL A 96 18.94 -4.65 13.88
N VAL A 97 20.23 -4.86 14.14
CA VAL A 97 20.72 -5.19 15.49
C VAL A 97 20.82 -3.93 16.33
N ILE A 98 19.79 -3.64 17.11
CA ILE A 98 19.78 -2.53 18.07
C ILE A 98 20.40 -2.97 19.40
N SER A 99 21.08 -2.04 20.09
CA SER A 99 21.61 -2.29 21.45
C SER A 99 20.48 -2.60 22.43
N LYS A 100 20.63 -3.66 23.23
CA LYS A 100 19.62 -4.15 24.20
C LYS A 100 19.16 -3.12 25.23
N ASN A 101 19.97 -2.09 25.47
CA ASN A 101 19.65 -1.02 26.43
C ASN A 101 18.61 -0.04 25.90
N MET A 102 18.34 -0.07 24.59
CA MET A 102 17.40 0.80 23.90
C MET A 102 16.25 -0.08 23.40
N LYS A 103 15.13 -0.04 24.11
CA LYS A 103 13.93 -0.78 23.70
C LYS A 103 13.16 0.06 22.67
N GLN A 104 12.68 -0.62 21.63
CA GLN A 104 11.72 -0.08 20.67
C GLN A 104 10.31 -0.09 21.27
#